data_AF-A0A413SUW8-F1
#
_entry.id   AF-A0A413SUW8-F1
#
_cell.length_a   1.000
_cell.length_b   1.000
_cell.length_c   1.000
_cell.angle_alpha   90.00
_cell.angle_beta   90.00
_cell.angle_gamma   90.00
#
_symmetry.space_group_name_H-M   'P 1'
#
loop_
_entity.id
_entity.type
_entity.pdbx_description
1 polymer ?
#
loop_
_entity_poly.entity_id
_entity_poly.type
_entity_poly.pdbx_seq_one_letter_code
_entity_poly.pdbx_strand_id
1 'polypeptide(L)'
;MKKRILSVLLAATMVGTMLVGCGSSSSSKSSDDAKTESSDEKKVIKLGVRDNADQVNAVMDAIEAAGYKVDVTVFDDSNQPNVALGEGSIDINWYQHEPFLKAYNDANGTDFVMVEPKTAAPLFAMYSEKIKSVDELKDGDTIALCSDASNKARGLHLLESQGLITLDDSVETPTQYDIKENKLNLKFIEADMQVLPQSLPDVAAILCAAAHMVNAGLDGTDYVCASDDAETYAVGFVVRKEDKDAEWATGLAKAVQCDALADYYKTEKKGTMVPMWELNK
;
A
#
# COMPACT_ATOMS: atom_id res chain seq x y z
N MET A 1 -46.94 33.74 19.51
CA MET A 1 -48.25 33.93 18.86
C MET A 1 -48.11 33.66 17.37
N LYS A 2 -48.97 32.77 16.82
CA LYS A 2 -49.51 32.67 15.43
C LYS A 2 -48.53 32.82 14.24
N LYS A 3 -48.18 31.75 13.51
CA LYS A 3 -48.90 31.07 12.38
C LYS A 3 -48.92 31.83 11.04
N ARG A 4 -48.61 31.07 9.97
CA ARG A 4 -49.05 31.11 8.54
C ARG A 4 -48.12 31.86 7.57
N ILE A 5 -47.54 31.19 6.55
CA ILE A 5 -48.12 30.62 5.29
C ILE A 5 -48.80 31.70 4.44
N LEU A 6 -48.27 32.01 3.24
CA LEU A 6 -48.85 31.67 1.91
C LEU A 6 -48.29 32.57 0.79
N SER A 7 -47.78 31.92 -0.27
CA SER A 7 -47.84 32.20 -1.72
C SER A 7 -47.58 33.59 -2.33
N VAL A 8 -46.96 33.61 -3.52
CA VAL A 8 -47.64 33.89 -4.82
C VAL A 8 -46.63 33.68 -5.97
N LEU A 9 -47.04 32.84 -6.93
CA LEU A 9 -46.47 32.73 -8.28
C LEU A 9 -46.65 34.06 -9.03
N LEU A 10 -45.65 34.46 -9.83
CA LEU A 10 -45.93 35.19 -11.06
C LEU A 10 -44.98 34.74 -12.16
N ALA A 11 -45.55 34.00 -13.11
CA ALA A 11 -44.96 33.78 -14.43
C ALA A 11 -45.26 34.99 -15.31
N ALA A 12 -44.25 35.49 -16.03
CA ALA A 12 -44.45 36.34 -17.19
C ALA A 12 -43.36 36.04 -18.23
N THR A 13 -43.77 35.34 -19.27
CA THR A 13 -43.12 35.12 -20.55
C THR A 13 -42.75 36.43 -21.25
N MET A 14 -41.56 36.50 -21.86
CA MET A 14 -41.35 37.27 -23.08
C MET A 14 -40.46 36.49 -24.05
N VAL A 15 -41.10 36.09 -25.14
CA VAL A 15 -40.50 35.56 -26.38
C VAL A 15 -40.07 36.76 -27.22
N GLY A 16 -38.86 36.73 -27.77
CA GLY A 16 -38.31 37.82 -28.56
C GLY A 16 -37.20 37.38 -29.51
N THR A 17 -37.63 36.90 -30.68
CA THR A 17 -37.04 37.04 -32.02
C THR A 17 -35.65 36.47 -32.34
N MET A 18 -35.70 35.59 -33.35
CA MET A 18 -34.61 35.08 -34.17
C MET A 18 -33.88 36.20 -34.93
N LEU A 19 -32.55 36.04 -35.04
CA LEU A 19 -31.77 36.55 -36.16
C LEU A 19 -30.85 35.40 -36.63
N VAL A 20 -31.27 34.77 -37.72
CA VAL A 20 -30.44 33.87 -38.55
C VAL A 20 -29.46 34.77 -39.31
N GLY A 21 -28.20 34.74 -38.90
CA GLY A 21 -27.08 35.27 -39.66
C GLY A 21 -26.31 34.11 -40.28
N CYS A 22 -26.56 33.81 -41.55
CA CYS A 22 -25.71 32.96 -42.38
C CYS A 22 -24.57 33.81 -42.94
N GLY A 23 -23.30 33.43 -42.69
CA GLY A 23 -22.17 34.01 -43.41
C GLY A 23 -20.80 33.65 -42.84
N SER A 24 -20.02 32.92 -43.65
CA SER A 24 -18.59 32.62 -43.51
C SER A 24 -18.17 31.49 -42.56
N SER A 25 -18.22 30.28 -43.11
CA SER A 25 -17.16 29.25 -43.04
C SER A 25 -15.98 29.49 -42.08
N SER A 26 -16.02 28.84 -40.92
CA SER A 26 -14.95 27.93 -40.48
C SER A 26 -15.53 26.96 -39.45
N SER A 27 -15.13 25.71 -39.58
CA SER A 27 -15.72 24.51 -38.97
C SER A 27 -15.75 24.53 -37.44
N SER A 28 -16.95 24.38 -36.88
CA SER A 28 -17.17 23.91 -35.51
C SER A 28 -16.69 22.45 -35.37
N LYS A 29 -15.66 22.22 -34.55
CA LYS A 29 -15.36 20.90 -33.98
C LYS A 29 -16.04 20.80 -32.62
N SER A 30 -17.16 20.08 -32.56
CA SER A 30 -17.64 19.44 -31.34
C SER A 30 -16.99 18.05 -31.26
N SER A 31 -16.46 17.77 -30.06
CA SER A 31 -16.41 16.46 -29.38
C SER A 31 -16.20 15.20 -30.23
N ASP A 32 -14.97 14.68 -30.21
CA ASP A 32 -14.67 13.28 -29.86
C ASP A 32 -13.15 13.07 -30.03
N ASP A 33 -12.44 13.01 -28.92
CA ASP A 33 -11.11 12.39 -28.81
C ASP A 33 -10.82 12.12 -27.32
N ALA A 34 -11.73 11.39 -26.67
CA ALA A 34 -11.29 10.46 -25.64
C ALA A 34 -10.83 9.20 -26.40
N LYS A 35 -9.65 9.29 -27.03
CA LYS A 35 -8.92 8.09 -27.44
C LYS A 35 -8.66 7.32 -26.16
N THR A 36 -9.38 6.22 -26.00
CA THR A 36 -8.89 5.08 -25.25
C THR A 36 -7.53 4.76 -25.87
N GLU A 37 -6.43 5.18 -25.23
CA GLU A 37 -5.14 4.61 -25.53
C GLU A 37 -5.34 3.10 -25.43
N SER A 38 -5.05 2.37 -26.50
CA SER A 38 -4.95 0.93 -26.41
C SER A 38 -4.03 0.61 -25.25
N SER A 39 -4.42 -0.33 -24.40
CA SER A 39 -3.67 -0.81 -23.23
C SER A 39 -2.23 -1.19 -23.51
N ASP A 40 -1.78 -1.20 -24.77
CA ASP A 40 -0.45 -1.63 -25.20
C ASP A 40 0.53 -0.47 -25.51
N GLU A 41 0.09 0.81 -25.59
CA GLU A 41 0.96 1.94 -25.99
C GLU A 41 1.27 2.95 -24.86
N LYS A 42 0.91 2.66 -23.60
CA LYS A 42 1.04 3.61 -22.49
C LYS A 42 2.50 3.85 -22.11
N LYS A 43 3.04 5.01 -22.50
CA LYS A 43 4.43 5.42 -22.21
C LYS A 43 4.58 6.37 -21.02
N VAL A 44 3.52 7.07 -20.65
CA VAL A 44 3.49 7.92 -19.45
C VAL A 44 2.55 7.27 -18.44
N ILE A 45 3.11 6.82 -17.32
CA ILE A 45 2.42 6.02 -16.30
C ILE A 45 2.29 6.88 -15.04
N LYS A 46 1.07 7.12 -14.57
CA LYS A 46 0.85 7.76 -13.28
C LYS A 46 1.05 6.73 -12.17
N LEU A 47 2.12 6.90 -11.40
CA LEU A 47 2.56 5.97 -10.37
C LEU A 47 2.28 6.53 -8.98
N GLY A 48 1.46 5.84 -8.19
CA GLY A 48 1.30 6.12 -6.77
C GLY A 48 2.33 5.38 -5.91
N VAL A 49 2.98 6.07 -4.98
CA VAL A 49 3.85 5.46 -3.96
C VAL A 49 3.51 6.00 -2.58
N ARG A 50 3.82 5.23 -1.53
CA ARG A 50 3.70 5.68 -0.15
C ARG A 50 5.07 6.03 0.44
N ASP A 51 5.25 7.27 0.90
CA ASP A 51 6.46 7.79 1.59
C ASP A 51 7.82 7.53 0.93
N ASN A 52 7.86 7.04 -0.31
CA ASN A 52 9.05 6.41 -0.88
C ASN A 52 9.31 6.86 -2.33
N ALA A 53 9.31 8.17 -2.55
CA ALA A 53 9.73 8.75 -3.83
C ALA A 53 11.18 8.38 -4.17
N ASP A 54 12.04 8.24 -3.17
CA ASP A 54 13.47 7.93 -3.37
C ASP A 54 13.71 6.56 -4.01
N GLN A 55 12.87 5.56 -3.70
CA GLN A 55 12.91 4.27 -4.39
C GLN A 55 12.63 4.41 -5.88
N VAL A 56 11.69 5.28 -6.27
CA VAL A 56 11.41 5.54 -7.69
C VAL A 56 12.57 6.31 -8.32
N ASN A 57 13.09 7.33 -7.64
CA ASN A 57 14.25 8.10 -8.09
C ASN A 57 15.47 7.20 -8.37
N ALA A 58 15.70 6.19 -7.52
CA ALA A 58 16.80 5.25 -7.69
C ALA A 58 16.71 4.40 -8.98
N VAL A 59 15.52 4.24 -9.55
CA VAL A 59 15.28 3.37 -10.72
C VAL A 59 14.83 4.14 -11.97
N MET A 60 14.81 5.48 -11.92
CA MET A 60 14.36 6.31 -13.05
C MET A 60 15.09 6.00 -14.36
N ASP A 61 16.42 5.84 -14.31
CA ASP A 61 17.22 5.50 -15.49
C ASP A 61 16.81 4.15 -16.11
N ALA A 62 16.47 3.17 -15.27
CA ALA A 62 16.03 1.85 -15.72
C ALA A 62 14.62 1.91 -16.34
N ILE A 63 13.72 2.70 -15.75
CA ILE A 63 12.38 2.97 -16.27
C ILE A 63 12.47 3.65 -17.65
N GLU A 64 13.32 4.68 -17.78
CA GLU A 64 13.52 5.40 -19.04
C GLU A 64 14.18 4.52 -20.13
N ALA A 65 15.17 3.70 -19.76
CA ALA A 65 15.81 2.75 -20.67
C ALA A 65 14.83 1.70 -21.21
N ALA A 66 13.81 1.34 -20.43
CA ALA A 66 12.72 0.46 -20.83
C ALA A 66 11.65 1.17 -21.69
N GLY A 67 11.77 2.48 -21.92
CA GLY A 67 10.88 3.27 -22.78
C GLY A 67 9.67 3.88 -22.07
N TYR A 68 9.66 3.89 -20.74
CA TYR A 68 8.58 4.44 -19.93
C TYR A 68 8.98 5.78 -19.31
N LYS A 69 7.96 6.57 -18.92
CA LYS A 69 8.07 7.73 -18.04
C LYS A 69 7.04 7.56 -16.94
N VAL A 70 7.42 7.90 -15.72
CA VAL A 70 6.51 7.87 -14.57
C VAL A 70 6.21 9.28 -14.07
N ASP A 71 4.94 9.55 -13.82
CA ASP A 71 4.47 10.74 -13.09
C ASP A 71 4.11 10.30 -11.67
N VAL A 72 4.93 10.68 -10.70
CA VAL A 72 4.89 10.10 -9.35
C VAL A 72 3.99 10.94 -8.44
N THR A 73 2.99 10.30 -7.86
CA THR A 73 2.19 10.85 -6.75
C THR A 73 2.59 10.16 -5.45
N VAL A 74 2.99 10.95 -4.45
CA VAL A 74 3.39 10.44 -3.14
C VAL A 74 2.23 10.61 -2.16
N PHE A 75 1.92 9.54 -1.43
CA PHE A 75 0.91 9.49 -0.38
C PHE A 75 1.58 9.26 0.98
N ASP A 76 0.95 9.75 2.04
CA ASP A 76 1.40 9.67 3.43
C ASP A 76 0.73 8.54 4.24
N ASP A 77 -0.26 7.87 3.65
CA ASP A 77 -0.96 6.71 4.25
C ASP A 77 -1.13 5.53 3.28
N SER A 78 -1.57 4.40 3.83
CA SER A 78 -1.69 3.11 3.11
C SER A 78 -3.04 2.90 2.41
N ASN A 79 -4.00 3.82 2.54
CA ASN A 79 -5.33 3.74 1.94
C ASN A 79 -5.44 4.56 0.67
N GLN A 80 -4.91 5.79 0.66
CA GLN A 80 -5.04 6.73 -0.45
C GLN A 80 -4.49 6.22 -1.79
N PRO A 81 -3.38 5.46 -1.86
CA PRO A 81 -2.93 4.92 -3.14
C PRO A 81 -3.97 4.02 -3.83
N ASN A 82 -4.72 3.22 -3.07
CA ASN A 82 -5.76 2.35 -3.63
C ASN A 82 -7.04 3.12 -3.96
N VAL A 83 -7.39 4.16 -3.18
CA VAL A 83 -8.48 5.09 -3.53
C VAL A 83 -8.19 5.76 -4.87
N ALA A 84 -7.00 6.34 -5.00
CA ALA A 84 -6.53 6.99 -6.22
C ALA A 84 -6.51 6.03 -7.43
N LEU A 85 -6.12 4.78 -7.21
CA LEU A 85 -6.13 3.75 -8.25
C LEU A 85 -7.55 3.45 -8.73
N GLY A 86 -8.51 3.31 -7.80
CA GLY A 86 -9.93 3.06 -8.11
C GLY A 86 -10.61 4.24 -8.81
N GLU A 87 -10.26 5.47 -8.43
CA GLU A 87 -10.76 6.69 -9.07
C GLU A 87 -10.13 6.97 -10.45
N GLY A 88 -9.05 6.26 -10.80
CA GLY A 88 -8.31 6.46 -12.04
C GLY A 88 -7.42 7.72 -12.04
N SER A 89 -7.14 8.30 -10.87
CA SER A 89 -6.19 9.41 -10.75
C SER A 89 -4.74 8.95 -10.88
N ILE A 90 -4.46 7.68 -10.55
CA ILE A 90 -3.23 6.97 -10.89
C ILE A 90 -3.52 5.70 -11.69
N ASP A 91 -2.51 5.22 -12.42
CA ASP A 91 -2.60 4.02 -13.25
C ASP A 91 -2.19 2.75 -12.51
N ILE A 92 -1.21 2.90 -11.61
CA ILE A 92 -0.56 1.82 -10.89
C ILE A 92 -0.06 2.36 -9.55
N ASN A 93 0.02 1.53 -8.52
CA ASN A 93 0.72 1.88 -7.29
C ASN A 93 1.81 0.85 -6.94
N TRP A 94 2.79 1.27 -6.14
CA TRP A 94 3.93 0.44 -5.73
C TRP A 94 4.28 0.68 -4.26
N TYR A 95 3.68 -0.11 -3.36
CA TYR A 95 3.93 -0.01 -1.92
C TYR A 95 3.46 -1.20 -1.08
N GLN A 96 2.55 -2.02 -1.60
CA GLN A 96 1.81 -3.02 -0.82
C GLN A 96 2.14 -4.46 -1.22
N HIS A 97 1.81 -5.38 -0.32
CA HIS A 97 1.88 -6.84 -0.51
C HIS A 97 0.48 -7.43 -0.73
N GLU A 98 0.41 -8.68 -1.22
CA GLU A 98 -0.85 -9.36 -1.54
C GLU A 98 -1.85 -9.46 -0.38
N PRO A 99 -1.44 -9.80 0.87
CA PRO A 99 -2.39 -9.83 1.98
C PRO A 99 -3.08 -8.48 2.25
N PHE A 100 -2.38 -7.36 2.07
CA PHE A 100 -2.96 -6.03 2.23
C PHE A 100 -3.93 -5.72 1.08
N LEU A 101 -3.52 -6.04 -0.15
CA LEU A 101 -4.37 -5.90 -1.34
C LEU A 101 -5.68 -6.69 -1.21
N LYS A 102 -5.60 -7.95 -0.73
CA LYS A 102 -6.77 -8.79 -0.49
C LYS A 102 -7.70 -8.17 0.56
N ALA A 103 -7.15 -7.76 1.71
CA ALA A 103 -7.94 -7.11 2.76
C ALA A 103 -8.61 -5.82 2.27
N TYR A 104 -7.90 -5.03 1.44
CA TYR A 104 -8.47 -3.83 0.84
C TYR A 104 -9.60 -4.14 -0.13
N ASN A 105 -9.41 -5.12 -1.02
CA ASN A 105 -10.43 -5.57 -1.98
C ASN A 105 -11.69 -6.08 -1.26
N ASP A 106 -11.52 -6.93 -0.25
CA ASP A 106 -12.61 -7.49 0.56
C ASP A 106 -13.40 -6.38 1.28
N ALA A 107 -12.72 -5.37 1.81
CA ALA A 107 -13.35 -4.27 2.54
C ALA A 107 -14.05 -3.24 1.64
N ASN A 108 -13.54 -3.01 0.43
CA ASN A 108 -14.00 -1.91 -0.45
C ASN A 108 -14.79 -2.39 -1.68
N GLY A 109 -14.90 -3.71 -1.88
CA GLY A 109 -15.58 -4.29 -3.04
C GLY A 109 -14.83 -4.02 -4.36
N THR A 110 -13.51 -3.84 -4.29
CA THR A 110 -12.63 -3.67 -5.46
C THR A 110 -12.03 -5.01 -5.88
N ASP A 111 -11.47 -5.09 -7.08
CA ASP A 111 -10.83 -6.29 -7.61
C ASP A 111 -9.46 -6.00 -8.23
N PHE A 112 -8.73 -5.07 -7.64
CA PHE A 112 -7.35 -4.74 -8.01
C PHE A 112 -6.44 -5.96 -7.92
N VAL A 113 -5.39 -5.97 -8.73
CA VAL A 113 -4.50 -7.13 -8.87
C VAL A 113 -3.04 -6.72 -8.79
N MET A 114 -2.23 -7.59 -8.20
CA MET A 114 -0.78 -7.44 -8.18
C MET A 114 -0.18 -7.91 -9.52
N VAL A 115 0.80 -7.16 -10.01
CA VAL A 115 1.52 -7.42 -11.24
C VAL A 115 2.79 -8.19 -10.94
N GLU A 116 3.03 -9.28 -11.67
CA GLU A 116 4.29 -9.99 -11.66
C GLU A 116 5.31 -9.38 -12.64
N PRO A 117 6.62 -9.38 -12.31
CA PRO A 117 7.19 -9.94 -11.10
C PRO A 117 7.11 -8.99 -9.88
N LYS A 118 6.92 -9.55 -8.67
CA LYS A 118 7.08 -8.80 -7.40
C LYS A 118 8.49 -8.22 -7.24
N THR A 119 8.64 -7.15 -6.46
CA THR A 119 9.91 -6.40 -6.37
C THR A 119 10.78 -6.84 -5.20
N ALA A 120 10.26 -6.81 -3.98
CA ALA A 120 11.07 -7.08 -2.78
C ALA A 120 10.28 -7.65 -1.61
N ALA A 121 10.93 -8.51 -0.84
CA ALA A 121 10.44 -9.03 0.43
C ALA A 121 10.86 -8.10 1.59
N PRO A 122 9.92 -7.51 2.32
CA PRO A 122 10.22 -6.77 3.54
C PRO A 122 10.49 -7.73 4.70
N LEU A 123 11.60 -7.51 5.41
CA LEU A 123 11.83 -8.11 6.73
C LEU A 123 10.75 -7.62 7.69
N PHE A 124 10.09 -8.54 8.38
CA PHE A 124 9.15 -8.24 9.45
C PHE A 124 9.56 -8.99 10.70
N ALA A 125 9.57 -8.29 11.82
CA ALA A 125 10.21 -8.80 13.01
C ALA A 125 9.62 -8.22 14.29
N MET A 126 9.94 -8.90 15.39
CA MET A 126 9.72 -8.43 16.74
C MET A 126 10.93 -7.62 17.20
N TYR A 127 10.71 -6.40 17.67
CA TYR A 127 11.74 -5.51 18.20
C TYR A 127 11.48 -5.18 19.66
N SER A 128 12.55 -5.00 20.43
CA SER A 128 12.46 -4.62 21.84
C SER A 128 13.71 -3.90 22.34
N GLU A 129 13.51 -2.92 23.22
CA GLU A 129 14.57 -2.33 24.04
C GLU A 129 14.75 -3.05 25.40
N LYS A 130 13.79 -3.89 25.79
CA LYS A 130 13.67 -4.48 27.13
C LYS A 130 14.06 -5.96 27.20
N ILE A 131 13.94 -6.67 26.09
CA ILE A 131 14.25 -8.10 25.99
C ILE A 131 15.18 -8.40 24.80
N LYS A 132 15.95 -9.47 24.91
CA LYS A 132 16.84 -9.96 23.83
C LYS A 132 16.43 -11.30 23.24
N SER A 133 15.49 -12.00 23.87
CA SER A 133 14.93 -13.25 23.38
C SER A 133 13.47 -13.40 23.83
N VAL A 134 12.69 -14.21 23.10
CA VAL A 134 11.25 -14.38 23.34
C VAL A 134 10.91 -14.99 24.70
N ASP A 135 11.83 -15.75 25.30
CA ASP A 135 11.70 -16.36 26.63
C ASP A 135 11.87 -15.37 27.79
N GLU A 136 12.34 -14.15 27.53
CA GLU A 136 12.40 -13.08 28.53
C GLU A 136 11.06 -12.35 28.70
N LEU A 137 10.07 -12.61 27.84
CA LEU A 137 8.71 -12.10 27.99
C LEU A 137 8.08 -12.59 29.30
N LYS A 138 7.39 -11.69 29.99
CA LYS A 138 6.77 -11.93 31.28
C LYS A 138 5.26 -11.96 31.19
N ASP A 139 4.66 -12.57 32.21
CA ASP A 139 3.22 -12.55 32.38
C ASP A 139 2.68 -11.11 32.41
N GLY A 140 1.69 -10.82 31.57
CA GLY A 140 1.03 -9.53 31.47
C GLY A 140 1.78 -8.45 30.69
N ASP A 141 2.90 -8.79 30.05
CA ASP A 141 3.66 -7.89 29.18
C ASP A 141 2.79 -7.37 28.02
N THR A 142 3.08 -6.15 27.58
CA THR A 142 2.34 -5.49 26.50
C THR A 142 3.12 -5.61 25.19
N ILE A 143 2.44 -6.04 24.14
CA ILE A 143 2.95 -6.16 22.77
C ILE A 143 2.19 -5.18 21.88
N ALA A 144 2.92 -4.36 21.11
CA ALA A 144 2.31 -3.46 20.14
C ALA A 144 2.26 -4.11 18.75
N LEU A 145 1.09 -4.08 18.12
CA LEU A 145 0.82 -4.62 16.79
C LEU A 145 0.46 -3.50 15.82
N CYS A 146 0.62 -3.75 14.52
CA CYS A 146 0.06 -2.88 13.49
C CYS A 146 -1.46 -2.78 13.62
N SER A 147 -2.04 -1.61 13.33
CA SER A 147 -3.48 -1.40 13.38
C SER A 147 -4.22 -1.93 12.14
N ASP A 148 -3.55 -2.04 10.99
CA ASP A 148 -4.15 -2.63 9.78
C ASP A 148 -4.27 -4.16 9.88
N ALA A 149 -5.32 -4.72 9.29
CA ALA A 149 -5.68 -6.13 9.45
C ALA A 149 -4.56 -7.09 9.01
N SER A 150 -3.94 -6.83 7.86
CA SER A 150 -2.97 -7.74 7.26
C SER A 150 -1.64 -7.83 8.03
N ASN A 151 -1.12 -6.71 8.51
CA ASN A 151 0.11 -6.69 9.29
C ASN A 151 -0.12 -7.06 10.76
N LYS A 152 -1.32 -6.79 11.28
CA LYS A 152 -1.74 -7.31 12.60
C LYS A 152 -1.75 -8.84 12.61
N ALA A 153 -2.39 -9.44 11.60
CA ALA A 153 -2.39 -10.89 11.42
C ALA A 153 -0.97 -11.44 11.28
N ARG A 154 -0.10 -10.77 10.48
CA ARG A 154 1.32 -11.12 10.36
C ARG A 154 2.03 -11.16 11.72
N GLY A 155 1.82 -10.14 12.55
CA GLY A 155 2.36 -10.09 13.91
C GLY A 155 1.84 -11.21 14.80
N LEU A 156 0.55 -11.50 14.74
CA LEU A 156 -0.05 -12.60 15.50
C LEU A 156 0.52 -13.97 15.07
N HIS A 157 0.68 -14.21 13.77
CA HIS A 157 1.31 -15.44 13.27
C HIS A 157 2.77 -15.56 13.70
N LEU A 158 3.52 -14.45 13.77
CA LEU A 158 4.87 -14.48 14.33
C LEU A 158 4.85 -14.87 15.83
N LEU A 159 3.91 -14.34 16.61
CA LEU A 159 3.78 -14.74 18.03
C LEU A 159 3.41 -16.22 18.19
N GLU A 160 2.52 -16.73 17.33
CA GLU A 160 2.15 -18.14 17.30
C GLU A 160 3.33 -19.04 16.89
N SER A 161 4.14 -18.62 15.91
CA SER A 161 5.31 -19.37 15.45
C SER A 161 6.39 -19.48 16.55
N GLN A 162 6.41 -18.53 17.49
CA GLN A 162 7.25 -18.56 18.69
C GLN A 162 6.60 -19.33 19.86
N GLY A 163 5.40 -19.88 19.67
CA GLY A 163 4.67 -20.66 20.66
C GLY A 163 4.13 -19.84 21.85
N LEU A 164 4.06 -18.51 21.73
CA LEU A 164 3.60 -17.60 22.78
C LEU A 164 2.07 -17.57 22.89
N ILE A 165 1.41 -17.70 21.74
CA ILE A 165 -0.05 -17.77 21.61
C ILE A 165 -0.44 -18.94 20.69
N THR A 166 -1.74 -19.26 20.65
CA THR A 166 -2.33 -20.15 19.65
C THR A 166 -3.55 -19.47 19.06
N LEU A 167 -3.65 -19.42 17.75
CA LEU A 167 -4.70 -18.74 16.99
C LEU A 167 -5.80 -19.72 16.56
N ASP A 168 -6.96 -19.17 16.21
CA ASP A 168 -7.99 -19.93 15.52
C ASP A 168 -7.62 -20.15 14.05
N ASP A 169 -7.22 -21.38 13.73
CA ASP A 169 -6.89 -21.86 12.39
C ASP A 169 -8.04 -21.76 11.36
N SER A 170 -9.28 -21.55 11.81
CA SER A 170 -10.41 -21.29 10.92
C SER A 170 -10.51 -19.85 10.42
N VAL A 171 -9.70 -18.92 10.97
CA VAL A 171 -9.72 -17.49 10.65
C VAL A 171 -8.51 -17.13 9.78
N GLU A 172 -8.78 -16.71 8.54
CA GLU A 172 -7.73 -16.38 7.56
C GLU A 172 -6.91 -15.13 7.94
N THR A 173 -7.55 -14.13 8.56
CA THR A 173 -6.91 -12.87 8.99
C THR A 173 -7.22 -12.63 10.46
N PRO A 174 -6.51 -13.30 11.38
CA PRO A 174 -6.84 -13.27 12.80
C PRO A 174 -6.60 -11.91 13.43
N THR A 175 -7.34 -11.66 14.49
CA THR A 175 -7.17 -10.55 15.44
C THR A 175 -6.82 -11.09 16.81
N GLN A 176 -6.53 -10.21 17.77
CA GLN A 176 -6.32 -10.57 19.16
C GLN A 176 -7.52 -11.28 19.81
N TYR A 177 -8.73 -11.16 19.22
CA TYR A 177 -9.93 -11.85 19.70
C TYR A 177 -10.02 -13.31 19.22
N ASP A 178 -9.19 -13.70 18.24
CA ASP A 178 -9.12 -15.04 17.68
C ASP A 178 -8.01 -15.89 18.34
N ILE A 179 -7.45 -15.41 19.46
CA ILE A 179 -6.45 -16.12 20.25
C ILE A 179 -7.14 -17.16 21.14
N LYS A 180 -6.89 -18.45 20.86
CA LYS A 180 -7.38 -19.61 21.64
C LYS A 180 -6.58 -19.82 22.93
N GLU A 181 -5.27 -19.60 22.88
CA GLU A 181 -4.38 -19.72 24.05
C GLU A 181 -3.39 -18.55 24.13
N ASN A 182 -3.19 -18.00 25.33
CA ASN A 182 -2.22 -16.93 25.61
C ASN A 182 -1.47 -17.25 26.91
N LYS A 183 -0.33 -17.94 26.78
CA LYS A 183 0.38 -18.54 27.93
C LYS A 183 0.90 -17.54 28.95
N LEU A 184 1.22 -16.32 28.50
CA LEU A 184 1.78 -15.25 29.31
C LEU A 184 0.79 -14.11 29.56
N ASN A 185 -0.52 -14.32 29.33
CA ASN A 185 -1.54 -13.27 29.48
C ASN A 185 -1.13 -11.94 28.81
N LEU A 186 -0.46 -12.02 27.65
CA LEU A 186 0.06 -10.87 26.92
C LEU A 186 -1.08 -9.91 26.60
N LYS A 187 -0.80 -8.61 26.71
CA LYS A 187 -1.72 -7.53 26.36
C LYS A 187 -1.34 -6.98 25.00
N PHE A 188 -2.34 -6.62 24.20
CA PHE A 188 -2.11 -6.11 22.86
C PHE A 188 -2.58 -4.66 22.76
N ILE A 189 -1.72 -3.80 22.24
CA ILE A 189 -2.09 -2.45 21.80
C ILE A 189 -1.81 -2.32 20.30
N GLU A 190 -2.49 -1.38 19.66
CA GLU A 190 -2.41 -1.20 18.21
C GLU A 190 -1.98 0.23 17.87
N ALA A 191 -1.11 0.37 16.89
CA ALA A 191 -0.74 1.67 16.33
C ALA A 191 -0.44 1.55 14.83
N ASP A 192 -0.43 2.69 14.14
CA ASP A 192 0.09 2.72 12.77
C ASP A 192 1.57 2.31 12.75
N MET A 193 1.96 1.58 11.69
CA MET A 193 3.29 1.02 11.58
C MET A 193 4.41 2.08 11.55
N GLN A 194 4.14 3.31 11.09
CA GLN A 194 5.10 4.43 11.19
C GLN A 194 5.32 4.90 12.63
N VAL A 195 4.34 4.68 13.51
CA VAL A 195 4.36 5.16 14.91
C VAL A 195 4.90 4.09 15.87
N LEU A 196 4.77 2.80 15.53
CA LEU A 196 5.22 1.69 16.37
C LEU A 196 6.66 1.84 16.91
N PRO A 197 7.68 2.27 16.13
CA PRO A 197 9.03 2.47 16.65
C PRO A 197 9.11 3.38 17.89
N GLN A 198 8.24 4.39 17.99
CA GLN A 198 8.21 5.32 19.12
C GLN A 198 7.64 4.70 20.41
N SER A 199 7.00 3.53 20.31
CA SER A 199 6.39 2.83 21.45
C SER A 199 7.35 1.91 22.19
N LEU A 200 8.55 1.64 21.63
CA LEU A 200 9.54 0.72 22.20
C LEU A 200 9.84 0.95 23.70
N PRO A 201 9.96 2.19 24.21
CA PRO A 201 10.21 2.42 25.63
C PRO A 201 9.02 2.01 26.53
N ASP A 202 7.80 1.99 26.00
CA ASP A 202 6.57 1.83 26.77
C ASP A 202 6.04 0.39 26.77
N VAL A 203 6.41 -0.42 25.78
CA VAL A 203 5.95 -1.82 25.63
C VAL A 203 7.08 -2.83 25.83
N ALA A 204 6.75 -4.11 25.92
CA ALA A 204 7.75 -5.18 25.99
C ALA A 204 8.34 -5.47 24.61
N ALA A 205 7.52 -5.46 23.57
CA ALA A 205 7.97 -5.56 22.19
C ALA A 205 6.97 -4.94 21.21
N ILE A 206 7.46 -4.59 20.02
CA ILE A 206 6.63 -4.20 18.86
C ILE A 206 6.82 -5.23 17.75
N LEU A 207 5.82 -5.40 16.88
CA LEU A 207 5.93 -6.21 15.67
C LEU A 207 5.63 -5.34 14.45
N CYS A 208 6.63 -5.14 13.59
CA CYS A 208 6.51 -4.28 12.40
C CYS A 208 7.51 -4.66 11.31
N ALA A 209 7.32 -4.08 10.11
CA ALA A 209 8.31 -4.20 9.04
C ALA A 209 9.55 -3.35 9.35
N ALA A 210 10.73 -3.95 9.16
CA ALA A 210 12.03 -3.43 9.52
C ALA A 210 12.38 -2.08 8.87
N ALA A 211 11.84 -1.80 7.68
CA ALA A 211 12.03 -0.51 7.01
C ALA A 211 11.49 0.67 7.85
N HIS A 212 10.47 0.46 8.69
CA HIS A 212 9.94 1.51 9.58
C HIS A 212 10.88 1.82 10.74
N MET A 213 11.66 0.84 11.21
CA MET A 213 12.74 1.08 12.17
C MET A 213 13.81 1.99 11.56
N VAL A 214 14.24 1.67 10.33
CA VAL A 214 15.24 2.47 9.60
C VAL A 214 14.75 3.89 9.36
N ASN A 215 13.50 4.06 8.93
CA ASN A 215 12.90 5.39 8.72
C ASN A 215 12.81 6.21 10.03
N ALA A 216 12.66 5.54 11.18
CA ALA A 216 12.69 6.17 12.51
C ALA A 216 14.10 6.43 13.04
N GLY A 217 15.15 6.13 12.26
CA GLY A 217 16.54 6.28 12.68
C GLY A 217 17.05 5.18 13.61
N LEU A 218 16.35 4.04 13.69
CA LEU A 218 16.70 2.88 14.51
C LEU A 218 17.30 1.76 13.66
N ASP A 219 17.97 0.82 14.31
CA ASP A 219 18.51 -0.37 13.65
C ASP A 219 17.39 -1.38 13.35
N GLY A 220 17.11 -1.60 12.06
CA GLY A 220 16.11 -2.58 11.61
C GLY A 220 16.58 -4.04 11.69
N THR A 221 17.83 -4.29 12.07
CA THR A 221 18.45 -5.62 12.13
C THR A 221 18.66 -6.15 13.56
N ASP A 222 18.55 -5.30 14.60
CA ASP A 222 18.53 -5.72 16.03
C ASP A 222 17.13 -6.19 16.44
N TYR A 223 16.65 -7.26 15.80
CA TYR A 223 15.37 -7.88 16.14
C TYR A 223 15.52 -9.07 17.09
N VAL A 224 14.48 -9.35 17.87
CA VAL A 224 14.36 -10.49 18.78
C VAL A 224 14.09 -11.78 18.02
N CYS A 225 13.14 -11.73 17.07
CA CYS A 225 12.82 -12.82 16.13
C CYS A 225 12.18 -12.22 14.88
N ALA A 226 12.25 -12.94 13.76
CA ALA A 226 11.70 -12.50 12.47
C ALA A 226 10.73 -13.53 11.89
N SER A 227 9.84 -13.07 11.00
CA SER A 227 8.95 -13.94 10.24
C SER A 227 9.66 -14.65 9.09
N ASP A 228 9.18 -15.84 8.74
CA ASP A 228 9.60 -16.60 7.56
C ASP A 228 8.47 -16.63 6.53
N ASP A 229 8.23 -15.48 5.90
CA ASP A 229 7.04 -15.22 5.07
C ASP A 229 7.32 -14.29 3.88
N ALA A 230 8.58 -14.30 3.42
CA ALA A 230 9.09 -13.40 2.39
C ALA A 230 8.25 -13.40 1.11
N GLU A 231 7.84 -14.56 0.60
CA GLU A 231 7.03 -14.69 -0.62
C GLU A 231 5.61 -14.14 -0.44
N THR A 232 4.98 -14.48 0.69
CA THR A 232 3.59 -14.07 1.03
C THR A 232 3.48 -12.56 1.14
N TYR A 233 4.49 -11.91 1.73
CA TYR A 233 4.49 -10.47 1.98
C TYR A 233 5.40 -9.67 1.05
N ALA A 234 5.82 -10.26 -0.07
CA ALA A 234 6.54 -9.55 -1.10
C ALA A 234 5.71 -8.39 -1.65
N VAL A 235 6.34 -7.22 -1.74
CA VAL A 235 5.75 -5.99 -2.28
C VAL A 235 5.88 -6.01 -3.80
N GLY A 236 4.84 -5.51 -4.47
CA GLY A 236 4.80 -5.42 -5.93
C GLY A 236 3.98 -4.23 -6.40
N PHE A 237 3.82 -4.15 -7.72
CA PHE A 237 2.95 -3.16 -8.32
C PHE A 237 1.51 -3.64 -8.33
N VAL A 238 0.55 -2.74 -8.15
CA VAL A 238 -0.89 -3.05 -8.18
C VAL A 238 -1.60 -2.17 -9.19
N VAL A 239 -2.42 -2.80 -10.02
CA VAL A 239 -3.24 -2.17 -11.08
C VAL A 239 -4.71 -2.52 -10.92
N ARG A 240 -5.58 -1.80 -11.64
CA ARG A 240 -6.97 -2.23 -11.82
C ARG A 240 -7.02 -3.51 -12.66
N LYS A 241 -8.08 -4.29 -12.50
CA LYS A 241 -8.18 -5.63 -13.12
C LYS A 241 -8.14 -5.62 -14.64
N GLU A 242 -8.67 -4.58 -15.28
CA GLU A 242 -8.62 -4.41 -16.73
C GLU A 242 -7.18 -4.25 -17.25
N ASP A 243 -6.26 -3.79 -16.41
CA ASP A 243 -4.85 -3.56 -16.75
C ASP A 243 -3.95 -4.75 -16.37
N LYS A 244 -4.51 -5.86 -15.88
CA LYS A 244 -3.75 -7.00 -15.34
C LYS A 244 -2.75 -7.63 -16.32
N ASP A 245 -3.11 -7.66 -17.61
CA ASP A 245 -2.35 -8.27 -18.69
C ASP A 245 -1.69 -7.20 -19.57
N ALA A 246 -1.73 -5.93 -19.16
CA ALA A 246 -1.21 -4.83 -19.96
C ALA A 246 0.32 -4.88 -20.02
N GLU A 247 0.88 -4.82 -21.23
CA GLU A 247 2.32 -4.95 -21.45
C GLU A 247 3.13 -3.88 -20.72
N TRP A 248 2.60 -2.65 -20.58
CA TRP A 248 3.26 -1.57 -19.85
C TRP A 248 3.39 -1.86 -18.35
N ALA A 249 2.41 -2.56 -17.76
CA ALA A 249 2.40 -2.85 -16.33
C ALA A 249 3.47 -3.90 -16.00
N THR A 250 3.48 -5.02 -16.72
CA THR A 250 4.54 -6.04 -16.60
C THR A 250 5.90 -5.51 -17.04
N GLY A 251 5.94 -4.65 -18.06
CA GLY A 251 7.16 -4.01 -18.54
C GLY A 251 7.79 -3.11 -17.47
N LEU A 252 7.00 -2.29 -16.79
CA LEU A 252 7.45 -1.46 -15.67
C LEU A 252 7.94 -2.34 -14.49
N ALA A 253 7.17 -3.36 -14.11
CA ALA A 253 7.54 -4.28 -13.03
C ALA A 253 8.88 -4.97 -13.27
N LYS A 254 9.15 -5.37 -14.52
CA LYS A 254 10.46 -5.93 -14.93
C LYS A 254 11.56 -4.87 -14.96
N ALA A 255 11.27 -3.66 -15.44
CA ALA A 255 12.28 -2.61 -15.60
C ALA A 255 12.93 -2.21 -14.27
N VAL A 256 12.17 -2.21 -13.18
CA VAL A 256 12.70 -1.86 -11.85
C VAL A 256 13.48 -3.00 -11.18
N GLN A 257 13.46 -4.22 -11.72
CA GLN A 257 14.33 -5.30 -11.26
C GLN A 257 15.76 -5.09 -11.78
N CYS A 258 16.46 -4.14 -11.17
CA CYS A 258 17.79 -3.69 -11.59
C CYS A 258 18.74 -3.54 -10.40
N ASP A 259 20.05 -3.48 -10.71
CA ASP A 259 21.10 -3.33 -9.69
C ASP A 259 20.90 -2.07 -8.85
N ALA A 260 20.40 -0.98 -9.44
CA ALA A 260 20.14 0.26 -8.72
C ALA A 260 19.06 0.10 -7.62
N LEU A 261 18.03 -0.73 -7.86
CA LEU A 261 17.03 -1.02 -6.84
C LEU A 261 17.60 -1.93 -5.74
N ALA A 262 18.39 -2.93 -6.12
CA ALA A 262 19.07 -3.80 -5.17
C ALA A 262 20.02 -3.00 -4.26
N ASP A 263 20.81 -2.10 -4.85
CA ASP A 263 21.70 -1.20 -4.12
C ASP A 263 20.93 -0.26 -3.20
N TYR A 264 19.82 0.33 -3.67
CA TYR A 264 18.94 1.16 -2.83
C TYR A 264 18.46 0.40 -1.59
N TYR A 265 17.99 -0.84 -1.76
CA TYR A 265 17.54 -1.66 -0.63
C TYR A 265 18.68 -2.02 0.32
N LYS A 266 19.87 -2.26 -0.20
CA LYS A 266 21.06 -2.55 0.61
C LYS A 266 21.56 -1.33 1.38
N THR A 267 21.62 -0.15 0.76
CA THR A 267 22.25 1.05 1.34
C THR A 267 21.27 1.92 2.11
N GLU A 268 20.15 2.30 1.49
CA GLU A 268 19.17 3.22 2.06
C GLU A 268 18.22 2.49 3.00
N LYS A 269 17.80 1.28 2.64
CA LYS A 269 16.98 0.42 3.51
C LYS A 269 17.80 -0.52 4.39
N LYS A 270 19.14 -0.42 4.39
CA LYS A 270 20.03 -1.21 5.27
C LYS A 270 19.80 -2.73 5.22
N GLY A 271 19.37 -3.25 4.07
CA GLY A 271 19.08 -4.68 3.90
C GLY A 271 17.76 -5.15 4.52
N THR A 272 16.90 -4.23 4.97
CA THR A 272 15.56 -4.57 5.51
C THR A 272 14.51 -4.91 4.44
N MET A 273 14.89 -4.74 3.18
CA MET A 273 14.14 -5.13 1.99
C MET A 273 15.07 -5.99 1.14
N VAL A 274 14.64 -7.17 0.72
CA VAL A 274 15.45 -8.06 -0.13
C VAL A 274 14.81 -8.20 -1.51
N PRO A 275 15.53 -7.93 -2.61
CA PRO A 275 15.01 -8.16 -3.94
C PRO A 275 14.51 -9.60 -4.16
N MET A 276 13.31 -9.75 -4.73
CA MET A 276 12.74 -11.09 -4.97
C MET A 276 13.58 -11.92 -5.95
N TRP A 277 14.22 -11.26 -6.92
CA TRP A 277 15.10 -11.94 -7.89
C TRP A 277 16.46 -12.37 -7.31
N GLU A 278 16.78 -11.97 -6.07
CA GLU A 278 17.96 -12.46 -5.35
C GLU A 278 17.65 -13.64 -4.43
N LEU A 279 16.40 -13.74 -3.95
CA LEU A 279 15.92 -14.86 -3.12
C LEU A 279 15.66 -16.13 -3.95
N ASN A 280 15.26 -15.97 -5.21
CA ASN A 280 14.88 -17.09 -6.09
C ASN A 280 16.07 -17.70 -6.87
N LYS A 281 17.30 -17.58 -6.37
CA LYS A 281 18.54 -18.07 -7.02
C LYS A 281 19.05 -19.39 -6.43
#